data_AF-A0AAD9FND4-F1
#
_entry.id   AF-A0AAD9FND4-F1
#
_cell.length_a   1.000
_cell.length_b   1.000
_cell.length_c   1.000
_cell.angle_alpha   90.00
_cell.angle_beta   90.00
_cell.angle_gamma   90.00
#
_symmetry.space_group_name_H-M   'P 1'
#
loop_
_entity.id
_entity.type
_entity.pdbx_description
1 polymer ?
#
loop_
_entity_poly.entity_id
_entity_poly.type
_entity_poly.pdbx_seq_one_letter_code
_entity_poly.pdbx_strand_id
1 'polypeptide(L)'
;MSAPPSPTLSDSALLDSLDDDPRFDLAANREKRMEEIKEEVEKVKRLRETEYGRVVTYGEEKKLIERMAKEKYCVIHFFHPDFTRCRIMDKHLDELAPKYPHTLFLRASVADVPFLVNKFGVQVLPCVHVFVDGKGVDRLIGFEELGHTDQFTTSALEFRLRQTGALPSGPIVLANTLSSALTGREQGDSDTDSESDDELQARRKASSAVRAGARRGKTGIRDGLVGAGSDDDF
;
A
#
# COMPACT_ATOMS: atom_id res chain seq x y z
N MET A 1 -67.21 -4.04 -12.88
CA MET A 1 -66.42 -3.76 -11.67
C MET A 1 -65.14 -3.06 -12.12
N SER A 2 -65.10 -1.72 -12.03
CA SER A 2 -63.92 -0.94 -12.41
C SER A 2 -62.87 -1.04 -11.31
N ALA A 3 -61.64 -1.41 -11.66
CA ALA A 3 -60.51 -1.35 -10.75
C ALA A 3 -60.23 0.12 -10.36
N PRO A 4 -59.88 0.43 -9.10
CA PRO A 4 -59.48 1.78 -8.73
C PRO A 4 -58.16 2.14 -9.42
N PRO A 5 -57.95 3.41 -9.81
CA PRO A 5 -56.67 3.84 -10.36
C PRO A 5 -55.59 3.71 -9.29
N SER A 6 -54.54 2.95 -9.58
CA SER A 6 -53.33 2.90 -8.77
C SER A 6 -52.81 4.34 -8.60
N PRO A 7 -52.50 4.81 -7.38
CA PRO A 7 -51.83 6.08 -7.21
C PRO A 7 -50.40 5.93 -7.75
N THR A 8 -50.17 6.28 -9.02
CA THR A 8 -48.83 6.58 -9.50
C THR A 8 -48.43 7.89 -8.83
N LEU A 9 -47.89 7.79 -7.62
CA LEU A 9 -47.02 8.81 -7.06
C LEU A 9 -46.01 9.15 -8.16
N SER A 10 -45.92 10.43 -8.55
CA SER A 10 -44.92 10.85 -9.53
C SER A 10 -43.54 10.45 -9.02
N ASP A 11 -42.61 10.12 -9.92
CA ASP A 11 -41.22 9.81 -9.56
C ASP A 11 -40.62 10.86 -8.59
N SER A 12 -41.05 12.13 -8.71
CA SER A 12 -40.68 13.20 -7.79
C SER A 12 -41.20 13.01 -6.36
N ALA A 13 -42.44 12.53 -6.18
CA ALA A 13 -43.03 12.28 -4.87
C ALA A 13 -42.47 11.01 -4.21
N LEU A 14 -42.03 10.04 -5.02
CA LEU A 14 -41.29 8.88 -4.52
C LEU A 14 -39.89 9.27 -4.05
N LEU A 15 -39.19 10.13 -4.80
CA LEU A 15 -37.90 10.70 -4.40
C LEU A 15 -38.00 11.51 -3.09
N ASP A 16 -39.00 12.37 -2.96
CA ASP A 16 -39.23 13.18 -1.76
C ASP A 16 -39.51 12.30 -0.52
N SER A 17 -40.28 11.22 -0.70
CA SER A 17 -40.55 10.26 0.38
C SER A 17 -39.35 9.41 0.81
N LEU A 18 -38.32 9.31 -0.04
CA LEU A 18 -37.07 8.60 0.25
C LEU A 18 -36.06 9.52 0.98
N ASP A 19 -36.07 10.82 0.68
CA ASP A 19 -35.25 11.82 1.39
C ASP A 19 -35.73 12.04 2.84
N ASP A 20 -37.01 11.80 3.12
CA ASP A 20 -37.61 11.92 4.47
C ASP A 20 -37.50 10.63 5.34
N ASP A 21 -37.02 9.49 4.83
CA ASP A 21 -36.82 8.29 5.65
C ASP A 21 -35.44 8.34 6.36
N PRO A 22 -35.38 8.51 7.69
CA PRO A 22 -34.12 8.58 8.45
C PRO A 22 -33.31 7.27 8.41
N ARG A 23 -33.84 6.18 7.85
CA ARG A 23 -33.07 4.94 7.57
C ARG A 23 -32.24 5.03 6.29
N PHE A 24 -32.52 5.99 5.41
CA PHE A 24 -31.86 6.22 4.12
C PHE A 24 -31.08 7.53 4.06
N ASP A 25 -30.70 8.10 5.21
CA ASP A 25 -29.80 9.24 5.28
C ASP A 25 -28.39 8.85 4.78
N LEU A 26 -28.26 8.83 3.45
CA LEU A 26 -27.07 8.52 2.69
C LEU A 26 -25.95 9.50 3.04
N ALA A 27 -26.30 10.73 3.42
CA ALA A 27 -25.33 11.75 3.84
C ALA A 27 -24.73 11.39 5.21
N ALA A 28 -25.55 11.10 6.21
CA ALA A 28 -25.07 10.68 7.54
C ALA A 28 -24.27 9.36 7.48
N ASN A 29 -24.71 8.39 6.68
CA ASN A 29 -23.98 7.12 6.50
C ASN A 29 -22.65 7.32 5.75
N ARG A 30 -22.61 8.24 4.78
CA ARG A 30 -21.37 8.62 4.08
C ARG A 30 -20.39 9.32 5.00
N GLU A 31 -20.87 10.25 5.82
CA GLU A 31 -20.04 10.95 6.80
C GLU A 31 -19.44 9.98 7.82
N LYS A 32 -20.26 9.09 8.40
CA LYS A 32 -19.80 8.06 9.33
C LYS A 32 -18.72 7.14 8.73
N ARG A 33 -18.92 6.66 7.50
CA ARG A 33 -17.90 5.86 6.81
C ARG A 33 -16.64 6.67 6.51
N MET A 34 -16.79 7.95 6.16
CA MET A 34 -15.65 8.83 5.90
C MET A 34 -14.82 9.06 7.17
N GLU A 35 -15.48 9.20 8.32
CA GLU A 35 -14.83 9.32 9.62
C GLU A 35 -14.09 8.02 10.00
N GLU A 36 -14.73 6.86 9.87
CA GLU A 36 -14.10 5.55 10.10
C GLU A 36 -12.85 5.36 9.23
N ILE A 37 -12.94 5.68 7.93
CA ILE A 37 -11.80 5.61 7.01
C ILE A 37 -10.71 6.62 7.41
N LYS A 38 -11.07 7.86 7.77
CA LYS A 38 -10.10 8.90 8.14
C LYS A 38 -9.31 8.48 9.39
N GLU A 39 -9.98 7.97 10.40
CA GLU A 39 -9.31 7.45 11.60
C GLU A 39 -8.36 6.30 11.28
N GLU A 40 -8.80 5.37 10.44
CA GLU A 40 -7.98 4.22 10.05
C GLU A 40 -6.76 4.69 9.25
N VAL A 41 -6.92 5.70 8.39
CA VAL A 41 -5.82 6.30 7.61
C VAL A 41 -4.83 7.00 8.52
N GLU A 42 -5.29 7.73 9.53
CA GLU A 42 -4.40 8.34 10.52
C GLU A 42 -3.63 7.30 11.33
N LYS A 43 -4.27 6.20 11.74
CA LYS A 43 -3.61 5.07 12.42
C LYS A 43 -2.54 4.47 11.52
N VAL A 44 -2.85 4.24 10.24
CA VAL A 44 -1.89 3.72 9.25
C VAL A 44 -0.76 4.69 8.99
N LYS A 45 -1.00 6.01 8.91
CA LYS A 45 0.06 7.01 8.76
C LYS A 45 1.05 6.96 9.92
N ARG A 46 0.56 6.92 11.17
CA ARG A 46 1.41 6.79 12.37
C ARG A 46 2.21 5.49 12.38
N LEU A 47 1.63 4.39 11.89
CA LEU A 47 2.32 3.10 11.76
C LEU A 47 3.33 3.09 10.61
N ARG A 48 3.03 3.74 9.47
CA ARG A 48 3.97 3.90 8.35
C ARG A 48 5.21 4.71 8.73
N GLU A 49 5.09 5.65 9.66
CA GLU A 49 6.23 6.40 10.21
C GLU A 49 7.17 5.52 11.06
N THR A 50 6.76 4.31 11.43
CA THR A 50 7.55 3.38 12.25
C THR A 50 8.09 2.22 11.41
N GLU A 51 8.30 1.05 12.01
CA GLU A 51 8.88 -0.14 11.39
C GLU A 51 7.93 -0.89 10.46
N TYR A 52 6.67 -0.47 10.39
CA TYR A 52 5.64 -1.13 9.59
C TYR A 52 5.82 -0.79 8.10
N GLY A 53 5.40 -1.71 7.23
CA GLY A 53 5.54 -1.54 5.78
C GLY A 53 6.86 -2.04 5.18
N ARG A 54 7.78 -2.55 6.00
CA ARG A 54 9.03 -3.21 5.56
C ARG A 54 9.31 -4.45 6.40
N VAL A 55 10.16 -5.34 5.89
CA VAL A 55 10.67 -6.47 6.68
C VAL A 55 11.86 -6.01 7.53
N VAL A 56 11.73 -6.09 8.84
CA VAL A 56 12.81 -5.69 9.77
C VAL A 56 13.59 -6.91 10.25
N THR A 57 14.91 -6.82 10.17
CA THR A 57 15.81 -7.89 10.66
C THR A 57 16.15 -7.66 12.12
N TYR A 58 15.94 -8.67 12.96
CA TYR A 58 16.29 -8.66 14.38
C TYR A 58 17.37 -9.70 14.67
N GLY A 59 18.49 -9.26 15.25
CA GLY A 59 19.57 -10.13 15.76
C GLY A 59 19.54 -10.32 17.28
N GLU A 60 18.70 -9.56 18.00
CA GLU A 60 18.59 -9.67 19.45
C GLU A 60 17.27 -10.37 19.83
N GLU A 61 17.39 -11.53 20.46
CA GLU A 61 16.24 -12.37 20.82
C GLU A 61 15.28 -11.68 21.80
N LYS A 62 15.80 -10.97 22.81
CA LYS A 62 14.98 -10.27 23.81
C LYS A 62 14.07 -9.22 23.18
N LYS A 63 14.64 -8.37 22.32
CA LYS A 63 13.88 -7.35 21.58
C LYS A 63 12.81 -7.98 20.69
N LEU A 64 13.14 -9.09 20.02
CA LEU A 64 12.18 -9.81 19.19
C LEU A 64 10.95 -10.29 20.00
N ILE A 65 11.18 -10.84 21.19
CA ILE A 65 10.11 -11.29 22.09
C ILE A 65 9.26 -10.12 22.57
N GLU A 66 9.88 -9.02 22.97
CA GLU A 66 9.15 -7.81 23.41
C GLU A 66 8.27 -7.25 22.29
N ARG A 67 8.78 -7.21 21.05
CA ARG A 67 8.01 -6.72 19.89
C ARG A 67 6.87 -7.65 19.52
N MET A 68 7.11 -8.97 19.55
CA MET A 68 6.08 -10.00 19.33
C MET A 68 4.94 -9.91 20.35
N ALA A 69 5.24 -9.60 21.61
CA ALA A 69 4.25 -9.47 22.67
C ALA A 69 3.49 -8.13 22.65
N LYS A 70 4.16 -7.05 22.21
CA LYS A 70 3.56 -5.71 22.13
C LYS A 70 2.59 -5.57 20.95
N GLU A 71 2.89 -6.23 19.85
CA GLU A 71 2.16 -6.04 18.61
C GLU A 71 0.97 -6.97 18.45
N LYS A 72 -0.10 -6.46 17.83
CA LYS A 72 -1.32 -7.24 17.60
C LYS A 72 -1.14 -8.27 16.49
N TYR A 73 -0.57 -7.89 15.36
CA TYR A 73 -0.32 -8.81 14.24
C TYR A 73 1.16 -8.83 13.92
N CYS A 74 1.79 -9.99 14.12
CA CYS A 74 3.23 -10.14 13.91
C CYS A 74 3.52 -11.43 13.13
N VAL A 75 4.32 -11.31 12.08
CA VAL A 75 4.78 -12.42 11.25
C VAL A 75 6.29 -12.48 11.36
N ILE A 76 6.83 -13.62 11.81
CA ILE A 76 8.27 -13.81 12.03
C ILE A 76 8.78 -14.88 11.08
N HIS A 77 9.68 -14.50 10.18
CA HIS A 77 10.41 -15.42 9.32
C HIS A 77 11.75 -15.81 9.96
N PHE A 78 11.88 -17.08 10.32
CA PHE A 78 13.14 -17.68 10.71
C PHE A 78 13.90 -18.10 9.47
N PHE A 79 15.06 -17.49 9.26
CA PHE A 79 15.87 -17.69 8.07
C PHE A 79 17.31 -18.08 8.41
N HIS A 80 18.01 -18.58 7.40
CA HIS A 80 19.45 -18.78 7.45
C HIS A 80 20.03 -18.37 6.08
N PRO A 81 21.11 -17.56 6.05
CA PRO A 81 21.61 -16.93 4.82
C PRO A 81 22.04 -17.94 3.74
N ASP A 82 22.52 -19.11 4.13
CA ASP A 82 22.98 -20.15 3.22
C ASP A 82 21.86 -20.86 2.44
N PHE A 83 20.60 -20.70 2.86
CA PHE A 83 19.48 -21.40 2.24
C PHE A 83 18.81 -20.54 1.17
N THR A 84 18.87 -20.98 -0.09
CA THR A 84 18.24 -20.29 -1.22
C THR A 84 16.73 -20.13 -1.04
N ARG A 85 16.06 -21.14 -0.46
CA ARG A 85 14.61 -21.11 -0.19
C ARG A 85 14.21 -19.98 0.77
N CYS A 86 15.06 -19.67 1.75
CA CYS A 86 14.83 -18.54 2.64
C CYS A 86 14.85 -17.20 1.89
N ARG A 87 15.76 -17.05 0.90
CA ARG A 87 15.83 -15.85 0.06
C ARG A 87 14.59 -15.68 -0.82
N ILE A 88 13.96 -16.78 -1.23
CA ILE A 88 12.69 -16.74 -1.97
C ILE A 88 11.56 -16.24 -1.06
N MET A 89 11.46 -16.79 0.16
CA MET A 89 10.47 -16.35 1.13
C MET A 89 10.64 -14.86 1.50
N ASP A 90 11.87 -14.40 1.70
CA ASP A 90 12.18 -13.00 1.98
C ASP A 90 11.63 -12.07 0.88
N LYS A 91 11.80 -12.40 -0.41
CA LYS A 91 11.27 -11.60 -1.52
C LYS A 91 9.76 -11.44 -1.45
N HIS A 92 9.04 -12.54 -1.20
CA HIS A 92 7.58 -12.48 -1.11
C HIS A 92 7.12 -11.69 0.13
N LEU A 93 7.81 -11.79 1.25
CA LEU A 93 7.50 -11.00 2.44
C LEU A 93 7.80 -9.51 2.25
N ASP A 94 8.87 -9.16 1.54
CA ASP A 94 9.20 -7.78 1.16
C ASP A 94 8.11 -7.16 0.27
N GLU A 95 7.51 -7.94 -0.65
CA GLU A 95 6.39 -7.50 -1.48
C GLU A 95 5.06 -7.36 -0.69
N LEU A 96 4.90 -8.15 0.38
CA LEU A 96 3.68 -8.13 1.21
C LEU A 96 3.70 -7.05 2.28
N ALA A 97 4.87 -6.78 2.88
CA ALA A 97 5.03 -5.79 3.93
C ALA A 97 4.39 -4.42 3.63
N PRO A 98 4.61 -3.78 2.46
CA PRO A 98 4.01 -2.47 2.17
C PRO A 98 2.49 -2.53 1.95
N LYS A 99 1.95 -3.69 1.54
CA LYS A 99 0.50 -3.87 1.33
C LYS A 99 -0.25 -3.92 2.66
N TYR A 100 0.39 -4.44 3.71
CA TYR A 100 -0.20 -4.66 5.03
C TYR A 100 0.50 -3.85 6.12
N PRO A 101 0.27 -2.52 6.18
CA PRO A 101 0.90 -1.64 7.18
C PRO A 101 0.45 -1.91 8.62
N HIS A 102 -0.59 -2.72 8.82
CA HIS A 102 -1.08 -3.12 10.14
C HIS A 102 -0.40 -4.37 10.70
N THR A 103 0.35 -5.09 9.87
CA THR A 103 1.03 -6.32 10.25
C THR A 103 2.53 -6.07 10.28
N LEU A 104 3.17 -6.44 11.39
CA LEU A 104 4.61 -6.31 11.53
C LEU A 104 5.31 -7.53 10.92
N PHE A 105 6.15 -7.31 9.92
CA PHE A 105 6.95 -8.35 9.28
C PHE A 105 8.37 -8.31 9.83
N LEU A 106 8.77 -9.39 10.50
CA LEU A 106 10.07 -9.54 11.12
C LEU A 106 10.80 -10.71 10.49
N ARG A 107 12.12 -10.60 10.36
CA ARG A 107 12.98 -11.76 10.10
C ARG A 107 14.08 -11.86 11.14
N ALA A 108 14.42 -13.09 11.50
CA ALA A 108 15.48 -13.39 12.46
C ALA A 108 16.33 -14.57 11.97
N SER A 109 17.64 -14.43 12.09
CA SER A 109 18.57 -15.51 11.76
C SER A 109 18.50 -16.58 12.83
N VAL A 110 18.35 -17.84 12.45
CA VAL A 110 18.33 -18.96 13.41
C VAL A 110 19.61 -19.06 14.26
N ALA A 111 20.72 -18.52 13.77
CA ALA A 111 21.99 -18.47 14.52
C ALA A 111 21.94 -17.45 15.67
N ASP A 112 21.18 -16.37 15.53
CA ASP A 112 21.10 -15.28 16.49
C ASP A 112 20.01 -15.50 17.56
N VAL A 113 18.98 -16.30 17.25
CA VAL A 113 17.83 -16.56 18.12
C VAL A 113 17.61 -18.06 18.46
N PRO A 114 18.62 -18.76 19.00
CA PRO A 114 18.55 -20.21 19.22
C PRO A 114 17.49 -20.63 20.24
N PHE A 115 17.12 -19.79 21.20
CA PHE A 115 16.11 -20.14 22.20
C PHE A 115 14.71 -20.09 21.60
N LEU A 116 14.40 -19.14 20.72
CA LEU A 116 13.13 -19.15 19.97
C LEU A 116 13.04 -20.34 19.00
N VAL A 117 14.13 -20.65 18.30
CA VAL A 117 14.22 -21.82 17.40
C VAL A 117 13.88 -23.12 18.17
N ASN A 118 14.47 -23.30 19.34
CA ASN A 118 14.19 -24.46 20.20
C ASN A 118 12.76 -24.45 20.76
N LYS A 119 12.29 -23.29 21.23
CA LYS A 119 10.96 -23.15 21.82
C LYS A 119 9.83 -23.42 20.82
N PHE A 120 10.00 -23.00 19.57
CA PHE A 120 9.02 -23.22 18.50
C PHE A 120 9.25 -24.52 17.72
N GLY A 121 10.33 -25.25 18.00
CA GLY A 121 10.66 -26.49 17.29
C GLY A 121 10.86 -26.27 15.80
N VAL A 122 11.66 -25.25 15.43
CA VAL A 122 12.01 -24.98 14.03
C VAL A 122 13.10 -25.96 13.60
N GLN A 123 12.70 -27.00 12.87
CA GLN A 123 13.60 -28.03 12.33
C GLN A 123 13.86 -27.87 10.82
N VAL A 124 12.93 -27.26 10.10
CA VAL A 124 12.95 -27.10 8.65
C VAL A 124 12.88 -25.63 8.31
N LEU A 125 13.73 -25.18 7.38
CA LEU A 125 13.80 -23.80 6.90
C LEU A 125 13.38 -23.73 5.42
N PRO A 126 12.73 -22.64 4.98
CA PRO A 126 12.27 -21.48 5.77
C PRO A 126 11.11 -21.83 6.72
N CYS A 127 10.96 -21.13 7.84
CA CYS A 127 9.80 -21.28 8.71
C CYS A 127 9.23 -19.92 9.11
N VAL A 128 7.95 -19.70 8.85
CA VAL A 128 7.24 -18.46 9.15
C VAL A 128 6.26 -18.72 10.28
N HIS A 129 6.38 -17.99 11.38
CA HIS A 129 5.42 -18.03 12.49
C HIS A 129 4.50 -16.83 12.46
N VAL A 130 3.22 -17.08 12.70
CA VAL A 130 2.17 -16.08 12.77
C VAL A 130 1.73 -15.92 14.21
N PHE A 131 1.77 -14.68 14.69
CA PHE A 131 1.29 -14.29 16.01
C PHE A 131 0.15 -13.28 15.88
N VAL A 132 -0.92 -13.53 16.64
CA VAL A 132 -2.05 -12.62 16.81
C VAL A 132 -2.26 -12.40 18.31
N ASP A 133 -2.28 -11.13 18.74
CA ASP A 133 -2.40 -10.72 20.14
C ASP A 133 -1.38 -11.44 21.06
N GLY A 134 -0.13 -11.54 20.59
CA GLY A 134 0.97 -12.20 21.30
C GLY A 134 0.88 -13.73 21.41
N LYS A 135 -0.12 -14.36 20.77
CA LYS A 135 -0.29 -15.82 20.75
C LYS A 135 0.07 -16.36 19.37
N GLY A 136 0.83 -17.46 19.34
CA GLY A 136 1.12 -18.17 18.08
C GLY A 136 -0.15 -18.83 17.56
N VAL A 137 -0.65 -18.34 16.43
CA VAL A 137 -1.88 -18.86 15.79
C VAL A 137 -1.55 -19.92 14.76
N ASP A 138 -0.47 -19.72 14.01
CA ASP A 138 -0.10 -20.63 12.94
C ASP A 138 1.42 -20.62 12.67
N ARG A 139 1.89 -21.67 11.99
CA ARG A 139 3.26 -21.79 11.50
C ARG A 139 3.27 -22.40 10.11
N LEU A 140 3.95 -21.74 9.18
CA LEU A 140 4.21 -22.26 7.84
C LEU A 140 5.62 -22.84 7.81
N ILE A 141 5.72 -24.12 7.49
CA ILE A 141 6.99 -24.86 7.47
C ILE A 141 7.36 -25.15 6.01
N GLY A 142 8.50 -24.63 5.57
CA GLY A 142 9.00 -24.80 4.21
C GLY A 142 8.02 -24.26 3.16
N PHE A 143 7.82 -25.03 2.11
CA PHE A 143 6.88 -24.74 1.02
C PHE A 143 5.79 -25.80 0.88
N GLU A 144 5.61 -26.66 1.88
CA GLU A 144 4.66 -27.77 1.83
C GLU A 144 3.23 -27.28 1.58
N GLU A 145 2.82 -26.25 2.32
CA GLU A 145 1.51 -25.62 2.15
C GLU A 145 1.40 -24.73 0.90
N LEU A 146 2.50 -24.51 0.19
CA LEU A 146 2.59 -23.68 -1.02
C LEU A 146 2.81 -24.52 -2.30
N GLY A 147 2.59 -25.84 -2.22
CA GLY A 147 2.70 -26.76 -3.35
C GLY A 147 4.08 -27.40 -3.53
N HIS A 148 4.96 -27.32 -2.52
CA HIS A 148 6.33 -27.84 -2.51
C HIS A 148 7.25 -27.32 -3.62
N THR A 149 6.82 -26.30 -4.35
CA THR A 149 7.58 -25.69 -5.43
C THR A 149 8.24 -24.40 -4.97
N ASP A 150 9.47 -24.17 -5.42
CA ASP A 150 10.21 -22.93 -5.16
C ASP A 150 9.65 -21.72 -5.95
N GLN A 151 8.71 -21.95 -6.86
CA GLN A 151 8.08 -20.93 -7.73
C GLN A 151 6.61 -20.69 -7.37
N PHE A 152 6.32 -20.33 -6.12
CA PHE A 152 4.97 -19.94 -5.73
C PHE A 152 4.73 -18.44 -5.96
N THR A 153 3.47 -18.05 -6.10
CA THR A 153 3.10 -16.64 -6.29
C THR A 153 2.93 -15.94 -4.95
N THR A 154 3.24 -14.64 -4.88
CA THR A 154 3.03 -13.82 -3.68
C THR A 154 1.58 -13.88 -3.20
N SER A 155 0.62 -13.99 -4.14
CA SER A 155 -0.80 -14.15 -3.84
C SER A 155 -1.14 -15.46 -3.12
N ALA A 156 -0.41 -16.55 -3.35
CA ALA A 156 -0.63 -17.82 -2.66
C ALA A 156 -0.21 -17.69 -1.17
N LEU A 157 0.95 -17.07 -0.91
CA LEU A 157 1.40 -16.77 0.44
C LEU A 157 0.46 -15.80 1.14
N GLU A 158 0.02 -14.75 0.45
CA GLU A 158 -0.97 -13.78 0.94
C GLU A 158 -2.27 -14.48 1.36
N PHE A 159 -2.82 -15.33 0.48
CA PHE A 159 -4.03 -16.08 0.75
C PHE A 159 -3.87 -16.97 1.99
N ARG A 160 -2.72 -17.65 2.12
CA ARG A 160 -2.46 -18.51 3.27
C ARG A 160 -2.36 -17.71 4.57
N LEU A 161 -1.59 -16.63 4.59
CA LEU A 161 -1.48 -15.73 5.76
C LEU A 161 -2.79 -15.03 6.11
N ARG A 162 -3.68 -14.84 5.14
CA ARG A 162 -5.02 -14.28 5.39
C ARG A 162 -5.94 -15.27 6.10
N GLN A 163 -5.83 -16.56 5.76
CA GLN A 163 -6.61 -17.62 6.43
C GLN A 163 -6.28 -17.75 7.92
N THR A 164 -5.08 -17.38 8.33
CA THR A 164 -4.63 -17.43 9.73
C THR A 164 -5.10 -16.23 10.56
N GLY A 165 -5.65 -15.20 9.92
CA GLY A 165 -6.04 -13.95 10.57
C GLY A 165 -4.87 -13.00 10.84
N ALA A 166 -3.66 -13.29 10.35
CA ALA A 166 -2.49 -12.41 10.48
C ALA A 166 -2.62 -11.11 9.68
N LEU A 167 -3.38 -11.18 8.59
CA LEU A 167 -3.54 -10.09 7.63
C LEU A 167 -4.97 -9.54 7.74
N PRO A 168 -5.17 -8.39 8.41
CA PRO A 168 -6.49 -7.80 8.52
C PRO A 168 -7.01 -7.39 7.14
N SER A 169 -8.28 -7.65 6.87
CA SER A 169 -8.96 -7.22 5.65
C SER A 169 -9.69 -5.90 5.89
N GLY A 170 -8.96 -4.80 5.91
CA GLY A 170 -9.53 -3.44 6.03
C GLY A 170 -9.70 -2.72 4.69
N PRO A 171 -10.52 -1.66 4.64
CA PRO A 171 -10.67 -0.83 3.44
C PRO A 171 -9.35 -0.20 2.99
N ILE A 172 -8.41 0.04 3.91
CA ILE A 172 -7.08 0.56 3.57
C ILE A 172 -6.21 -0.48 2.86
N VAL A 173 -6.28 -1.74 3.29
CA VAL A 173 -5.58 -2.83 2.58
C VAL A 173 -6.13 -2.96 1.18
N LEU A 174 -7.46 -2.87 1.02
CA LEU A 174 -8.10 -2.86 -0.30
C LEU A 174 -7.64 -1.66 -1.14
N ALA A 175 -7.53 -0.47 -0.55
CA ALA A 175 -7.01 0.70 -1.25
C ALA A 175 -5.55 0.50 -1.72
N ASN A 176 -4.68 -0.08 -0.89
CA ASN A 176 -3.29 -0.36 -1.28
C ASN A 176 -3.19 -1.43 -2.38
N THR A 177 -3.98 -2.49 -2.31
CA THR A 177 -3.98 -3.56 -3.33
C THR A 177 -4.56 -3.07 -4.65
N LEU A 178 -5.65 -2.29 -4.62
CA LEU A 178 -6.22 -1.65 -5.81
C LEU A 178 -5.26 -0.62 -6.40
N SER A 179 -4.67 0.25 -5.58
CA SER A 179 -3.68 1.22 -6.06
C SER A 179 -2.54 0.51 -6.79
N SER A 180 -2.02 -0.58 -6.21
CA SER A 180 -0.97 -1.40 -6.86
C SER A 180 -1.44 -2.08 -8.15
N ALA A 181 -2.71 -2.49 -8.24
CA ALA A 181 -3.27 -3.10 -9.44
C ALA A 181 -3.54 -2.07 -10.56
N LEU A 182 -3.84 -0.82 -10.19
CA LEU A 182 -4.11 0.29 -11.11
C LEU A 182 -2.81 0.93 -11.61
N THR A 183 -1.78 1.00 -10.77
CA THR A 183 -0.45 1.54 -11.13
C THR A 183 0.48 0.52 -11.80
N GLY A 184 0.03 -0.73 -12.00
CA GLY A 184 0.80 -1.82 -12.61
C GLY A 184 1.12 -1.67 -14.10
N ARG A 185 1.08 -0.46 -14.65
CA ARG A 185 1.42 -0.17 -16.05
C ARG A 185 2.02 1.22 -16.19
N GLU A 186 3.18 1.45 -15.58
CA GLU A 186 4.34 2.16 -16.15
C GLU A 186 5.47 2.26 -15.12
N GLN A 187 6.70 2.06 -15.59
CA GLN A 187 7.90 2.07 -14.80
C GLN A 187 8.53 3.46 -14.85
N GLY A 188 8.73 4.07 -13.68
CA GLY A 188 9.58 5.24 -13.46
C GLY A 188 8.88 6.59 -13.57
N ASP A 189 8.63 7.26 -12.45
CA ASP A 189 9.45 8.38 -12.00
C ASP A 189 9.06 8.76 -10.56
N SER A 190 10.06 9.29 -9.87
CA SER A 190 10.06 9.99 -8.61
C SER A 190 9.05 11.14 -8.55
N ASP A 191 8.73 11.53 -7.31
CA ASP A 191 8.20 12.83 -6.91
C ASP A 191 6.75 13.15 -7.28
N THR A 192 5.88 13.07 -6.27
CA THR A 192 4.71 13.94 -6.21
C THR A 192 4.68 14.65 -4.88
N ASP A 193 5.15 15.89 -4.95
CA ASP A 193 5.12 16.92 -3.94
C ASP A 193 3.71 17.04 -3.35
N SER A 194 3.64 16.99 -2.01
CA SER A 194 2.51 17.57 -1.30
C SER A 194 2.69 19.08 -1.29
N GLU A 195 2.32 19.75 -2.39
CA GLU A 195 2.17 21.19 -2.41
C GLU A 195 0.95 21.55 -1.55
N SER A 196 1.21 22.11 -0.36
CA SER A 196 0.20 22.67 0.51
C SER A 196 -0.43 23.94 -0.10
N ASP A 197 -1.75 24.06 0.04
CA ASP A 197 -2.63 25.11 -0.54
C ASP A 197 -2.25 26.58 -0.24
N ASP A 198 -1.22 26.84 0.57
CA ASP A 198 -0.78 28.18 0.92
C ASP A 198 0.03 28.89 -0.19
N GLU A 199 0.72 28.18 -1.10
CA GLU A 199 1.53 28.83 -2.15
C GLU A 199 0.74 29.31 -3.39
N LEU A 200 -0.46 28.78 -3.63
CA LEU A 200 -1.32 29.20 -4.75
C LEU A 200 -1.84 30.64 -4.59
N GLN A 201 -1.97 31.12 -3.36
CA GLN A 201 -2.44 32.48 -3.09
C GLN A 201 -1.35 33.55 -3.29
N ALA A 202 -0.07 33.19 -3.11
CA ALA A 202 1.05 34.11 -3.33
C ALA A 202 1.25 34.41 -4.83
N ARG A 203 1.11 33.39 -5.69
CA ARG A 203 1.32 33.53 -7.15
C ARG A 203 0.22 34.33 -7.85
N ARG A 204 -0.99 34.34 -7.31
CA ARG A 204 -2.11 35.14 -7.84
C ARG A 204 -1.94 36.65 -7.61
N LYS A 205 -1.15 37.08 -6.62
CA LYS A 205 -0.91 38.52 -6.34
C LYS A 205 0.25 39.11 -7.15
N ALA A 206 1.16 38.28 -7.68
CA ALA A 206 2.30 38.77 -8.47
C ALA A 206 1.98 39.01 -9.95
N SER A 207 0.88 38.47 -10.48
CA SER A 207 0.53 38.54 -11.91
C SER A 207 -0.28 39.78 -12.33
N SER A 208 -0.73 40.62 -11.38
CA SER A 208 -1.50 41.84 -11.70
C SER A 208 -0.65 43.10 -11.94
N ALA A 209 0.69 43.03 -11.85
CA ALA A 209 1.56 44.21 -11.87
C ALA A 209 2.37 44.43 -13.16
N VAL A 210 2.27 43.58 -14.19
CA VAL A 210 3.14 43.66 -15.40
C VAL A 210 2.36 43.94 -16.69
N ARG A 211 1.47 44.94 -16.67
CA ARG A 211 0.92 45.54 -17.90
C ARG A 211 1.11 47.06 -17.90
N ALA A 212 2.37 47.48 -18.08
CA ALA A 212 2.68 48.83 -18.50
C ALA A 212 3.99 48.85 -19.30
N GLY A 213 3.86 49.04 -20.63
CA GLY A 213 4.83 49.77 -21.46
C GLY A 213 6.07 49.04 -21.97
N ALA A 214 6.14 48.80 -23.29
CA ALA A 214 7.06 49.52 -24.19
C ALA A 214 7.11 48.86 -25.59
N ARG A 215 7.06 49.70 -26.62
CA ARG A 215 7.14 49.39 -28.06
C ARG A 215 8.56 49.67 -28.59
N ARG A 216 9.04 48.91 -29.59
CA ARG A 216 9.68 49.32 -30.90
C ARG A 216 10.93 48.51 -31.33
N GLY A 217 10.98 48.23 -32.66
CA GLY A 217 12.16 47.93 -33.52
C GLY A 217 12.25 46.47 -34.00
N LYS A 218 11.91 46.02 -35.24
CA LYS A 218 12.49 46.26 -36.60
C LYS A 218 14.02 46.07 -36.58
N THR A 219 14.71 45.13 -37.24
CA THR A 219 14.72 44.49 -38.60
C THR A 219 15.59 43.20 -38.49
N GLY A 220 15.67 42.19 -39.37
CA GLY A 220 15.45 42.04 -40.81
C GLY A 220 15.71 40.58 -41.24
N ILE A 221 15.26 40.25 -42.45
CA ILE A 221 15.27 38.93 -43.10
C ILE A 221 16.44 38.87 -44.11
N ARG A 222 17.13 37.70 -44.22
CA ARG A 222 17.85 37.17 -45.40
C ARG A 222 18.53 35.83 -45.00
N ASP A 223 18.08 34.66 -45.44
CA ASP A 223 18.20 34.01 -46.77
C ASP A 223 19.62 33.45 -47.03
N GLY A 224 19.74 32.17 -47.45
CA GLY A 224 21.04 31.59 -47.84
C GLY A 224 21.21 30.07 -47.70
N LEU A 225 21.00 29.39 -48.82
CA LEU A 225 21.10 27.96 -49.14
C LEU A 225 22.54 27.52 -49.52
N VAL A 226 22.82 26.19 -49.50
CA VAL A 226 23.93 25.44 -50.18
C VAL A 226 25.32 25.53 -49.49
N GLY A 227 26.16 24.50 -49.34
CA GLY A 227 26.18 23.08 -49.73
C GLY A 227 27.64 22.56 -49.70
N ALA A 228 27.78 21.22 -49.72
CA ALA A 228 28.90 20.40 -50.22
C ALA A 228 30.35 20.59 -49.68
N GLY A 229 30.89 19.47 -49.18
CA GLY A 229 32.03 18.82 -49.85
C GLY A 229 33.40 18.83 -49.15
N SER A 230 34.17 17.78 -49.46
CA SER A 230 35.56 17.41 -49.09
C SER A 230 35.78 16.90 -47.67
N ASP A 231 36.06 15.61 -47.40
CA ASP A 231 37.01 14.63 -47.99
C ASP A 231 38.36 14.59 -47.24
N ASP A 232 38.88 13.36 -47.16
CA ASP A 232 40.28 12.96 -47.00
C ASP A 232 40.89 12.94 -45.57
N ASP A 233 41.60 11.91 -45.11
CA ASP A 233 41.84 10.54 -45.60
C ASP A 233 42.74 9.82 -44.56
N PHE A 234 42.77 8.48 -44.63
CA PHE A 234 43.67 7.50 -43.98
C PHE A 234 43.52 7.15 -42.48
#